data_AF-A0A962LIH0-F1
#
_entry.id   AF-A0A962LIH0-F1
#
_cell.length_a   1.000
_cell.length_b   1.000
_cell.length_c   1.000
_cell.angle_alpha   90.00
_cell.angle_beta   90.00
_cell.angle_gamma   90.00
#
_symmetry.space_group_name_H-M   'P 1'
#
loop_
_entity.id
_entity.type
_entity.pdbx_description
1 polymer ?
#
loop_
_entity_poly.entity_id
_entity_poly.type
_entity_poly.pdbx_seq_one_letter_code
_entity_poly.pdbx_strand_id
1 'polypeptide(L)'
;DLRAMRLQKAAELVERSVSETLAYYSYPQTHWLKIRTNNPLERIMREIRRRTRVVGAFPDGDSAVMLVAARLRHIASSKWGVRKYVSMDWLRQQELEAQYSA
;
A
#
# COMPACT_ATOMS: atom_id res chain seq x y z
N ASP A 1 -17.40 19.30 -7.94
CA ASP A 1 -17.61 18.11 -8.79
C ASP A 1 -16.43 17.93 -9.73
N LEU A 2 -15.88 16.71 -9.87
CA LEU A 2 -14.69 16.42 -10.69
C LEU A 2 -14.93 16.75 -12.17
N ARG A 3 -16.17 16.56 -12.64
CA ARG A 3 -16.58 16.91 -14.01
C ARG A 3 -16.57 18.43 -14.23
N ALA A 4 -17.00 19.21 -13.25
CA ALA A 4 -16.91 20.68 -13.29
C ALA A 4 -15.45 21.19 -13.31
N MET A 5 -14.51 20.43 -12.73
CA MET A 5 -13.08 20.70 -12.78
C MET A 5 -12.41 20.22 -14.08
N ARG A 6 -13.19 19.73 -15.06
CA ARG A 6 -12.71 19.16 -16.34
C ARG A 6 -11.84 17.90 -16.17
N LEU A 7 -11.97 17.19 -15.05
CA LEU A 7 -11.23 15.96 -14.73
C LEU A 7 -12.05 14.72 -15.08
N GLN A 8 -12.45 14.57 -16.35
CA GLN A 8 -13.40 13.54 -16.79
C GLN A 8 -12.92 12.11 -16.49
N LYS A 9 -11.67 11.78 -16.84
CA LYS A 9 -11.08 10.45 -16.58
C LYS A 9 -11.04 10.10 -15.09
N ALA A 10 -10.81 11.09 -14.22
CA ALA A 10 -10.78 10.86 -12.78
C ALA A 10 -12.19 10.59 -12.24
N ALA A 11 -13.21 11.32 -12.73
CA ALA A 11 -14.60 11.08 -12.38
C ALA A 11 -15.07 9.68 -12.80
N GLU A 12 -14.79 9.27 -14.03
CA GLU A 12 -15.11 7.93 -14.55
C GLU A 12 -14.42 6.82 -13.76
N LEU A 13 -13.14 7.01 -13.40
CA LEU A 13 -12.41 6.05 -12.60
C LEU A 13 -13.06 5.84 -11.24
N VAL A 14 -13.38 6.94 -10.53
CA VAL A 14 -14.00 6.89 -9.20
C VAL A 14 -15.38 6.22 -9.26
N GLU A 15 -16.18 6.54 -10.28
CA GLU A 15 -17.51 5.95 -10.46
C GLU A 15 -17.41 4.43 -10.68
N ARG A 16 -16.45 3.98 -11.49
CA ARG A 16 -16.23 2.55 -11.74
C ARG A 16 -15.64 1.80 -10.55
N SER A 17 -14.70 2.41 -9.82
CA SER A 17 -13.95 1.74 -8.75
C SER A 17 -14.52 1.97 -7.35
N VAL A 18 -15.74 2.50 -7.22
CA VAL A 18 -16.31 2.87 -5.91
C VAL A 18 -16.44 1.68 -4.98
N SER A 19 -16.87 0.52 -5.50
CA SER A 19 -17.04 -0.71 -4.72
C SER A 19 -15.70 -1.22 -4.18
N GLU A 20 -14.68 -1.26 -5.03
CA GLU A 20 -13.31 -1.64 -4.65
C GLU A 20 -12.71 -0.66 -3.64
N THR A 21 -12.95 0.64 -3.83
CA THR A 21 -12.41 1.70 -2.96
C THR A 21 -12.99 1.61 -1.55
N LEU A 22 -14.27 1.23 -1.43
CA LEU A 22 -14.96 1.11 -0.15
C LEU A 22 -14.84 -0.28 0.48
N ALA A 23 -14.19 -1.25 -0.19
CA ALA A 23 -14.03 -2.60 0.34
C ALA A 23 -13.34 -2.62 1.71
N TYR A 24 -12.50 -1.64 2.05
CA TYR A 24 -11.83 -1.61 3.34
C TYR A 24 -12.79 -1.45 4.55
N TYR A 25 -14.02 -0.99 4.33
CA TYR A 25 -15.03 -0.84 5.39
C TYR A 25 -15.49 -2.18 5.98
N SER A 26 -15.27 -3.30 5.28
CA SER A 26 -15.57 -4.63 5.81
C SER A 26 -14.64 -5.07 6.93
N TYR A 27 -13.48 -4.42 7.09
CA TYR A 27 -12.47 -4.75 8.09
C TYR A 27 -12.70 -3.96 9.39
N PRO A 28 -12.02 -4.32 10.50
CA PRO A 28 -12.11 -3.57 11.74
C PRO A 28 -11.69 -2.10 11.56
N GLN A 29 -12.30 -1.18 12.30
CA GLN A 29 -11.98 0.25 12.23
C GLN A 29 -10.49 0.56 12.48
N THR A 30 -9.83 -0.24 13.32
CA THR A 30 -8.38 -0.15 13.59
C THR A 30 -7.51 -0.35 12.33
N HIS A 31 -8.06 -0.98 11.27
CA HIS A 31 -7.37 -1.21 10.00
C HIS A 31 -7.65 -0.14 8.95
N TRP A 32 -8.76 0.60 9.04
CA TRP A 32 -9.20 1.52 8.00
C TRP A 32 -8.13 2.54 7.60
N LEU A 33 -7.51 3.21 8.58
CA LEU A 33 -6.47 4.21 8.31
C LEU A 33 -5.25 3.62 7.58
N LYS A 34 -4.94 2.36 7.86
CA LYS A 34 -3.78 1.64 7.30
C LYS A 34 -4.05 1.11 5.90
N ILE A 35 -5.28 0.69 5.62
CA ILE A 35 -5.68 0.17 4.30
C ILE A 35 -6.00 1.32 3.33
N ARG A 36 -6.63 2.38 3.81
CA ARG A 36 -7.05 3.54 3.00
C ARG A 36 -5.88 4.31 2.39
N THR A 37 -4.67 4.21 2.94
CA THR A 37 -3.50 4.99 2.51
C THR A 37 -2.37 4.10 2.02
N ASN A 38 -1.66 4.53 0.98
CA ASN A 38 -0.50 3.80 0.44
C ASN A 38 0.83 4.27 1.05
N ASN A 39 0.81 5.04 2.15
CA ASN A 39 1.96 5.77 2.69
C ASN A 39 3.25 4.91 2.81
N PRO A 40 3.19 3.65 3.29
CA PRO A 40 4.37 2.79 3.33
C PRO A 40 4.93 2.47 1.93
N LEU A 41 4.07 2.18 0.96
CA LEU A 41 4.46 1.90 -0.42
C LEU A 41 5.10 3.13 -1.09
N GLU A 42 4.50 4.31 -0.91
CA GLU A 42 5.10 5.56 -1.40
C GLU A 42 6.48 5.80 -0.80
N ARG A 43 6.65 5.51 0.49
CA ARG A 43 7.94 5.67 1.15
C ARG A 43 8.97 4.68 0.65
N ILE A 44 8.59 3.43 0.39
CA ILE A 44 9.45 2.42 -0.24
C ILE A 44 9.85 2.86 -1.66
N MET A 45 8.89 3.26 -2.48
CA MET A 45 9.17 3.74 -3.85
C MET A 45 10.08 4.98 -3.86
N ARG A 46 9.91 5.90 -2.90
CA ARG A 46 10.78 7.07 -2.77
C ARG A 46 12.22 6.67 -2.46
N GLU A 47 12.42 5.69 -1.57
CA GLU A 47 13.77 5.21 -1.25
C GLU A 47 14.41 4.46 -2.42
N ILE A 48 13.63 3.67 -3.17
CA ILE A 48 14.10 3.03 -4.41
C ILE A 48 14.55 4.10 -5.40
N ARG A 49 13.70 5.09 -5.70
CA ARG A 49 14.03 6.20 -6.61
C ARG A 49 15.27 6.98 -6.16
N ARG A 50 15.44 7.18 -4.85
CA ARG A 50 16.63 7.86 -4.31
C ARG A 50 17.91 7.09 -4.60
N ARG A 51 17.87 5.76 -4.53
CA ARG A 51 19.04 4.89 -4.77
C ARG A 51 19.33 4.68 -6.24
N THR A 52 18.31 4.53 -7.08
CA THR A 52 18.49 4.39 -8.53
C THR A 52 18.96 5.70 -9.17
N ARG A 53 18.52 6.86 -8.66
CA ARG A 53 18.95 8.17 -9.19
C ARG A 53 20.46 8.42 -9.13
N VAL A 54 21.17 7.82 -8.16
CA VAL A 54 22.62 7.98 -8.04
C VAL A 54 23.37 7.24 -9.14
N VAL A 55 22.82 6.13 -9.62
CA VAL A 55 23.45 5.31 -10.67
C VAL A 55 23.31 5.98 -12.04
N GLY A 56 22.22 6.72 -12.27
CA GLY A 56 21.97 7.44 -13.53
C GLY A 56 21.56 6.51 -14.67
N ALA A 57 22.48 5.65 -15.12
CA ALA A 57 22.26 4.65 -16.17
C ALA A 57 22.78 3.28 -15.72
N PHE A 58 21.94 2.25 -15.82
CA PHE A 58 22.34 0.89 -15.51
C PHE A 58 22.91 0.19 -16.76
N PRO A 59 23.89 -0.70 -16.60
CA PRO A 59 24.44 -1.48 -17.72
C PRO A 59 23.43 -2.45 -18.32
N ASP A 60 22.51 -3.00 -17.51
CA ASP A 60 21.43 -3.89 -17.91
C ASP A 60 20.22 -3.82 -16.95
N GLY A 61 19.11 -4.46 -17.34
CA GLY A 61 17.89 -4.53 -16.52
C GLY A 61 18.10 -5.34 -15.23
N ASP A 62 18.91 -6.39 -15.28
CA ASP A 62 19.16 -7.27 -14.14
C ASP A 62 19.96 -6.56 -13.03
N SER A 63 20.92 -5.70 -13.38
CA SER A 63 21.63 -4.86 -12.41
C SER A 63 20.69 -3.88 -11.69
N ALA A 64 19.70 -3.34 -12.40
CA ALA A 64 18.70 -2.48 -11.78
C ALA A 64 17.83 -3.27 -10.79
N VAL A 65 17.35 -4.44 -11.19
CA VAL A 65 16.57 -5.35 -10.32
C VAL A 65 17.38 -5.75 -9.10
N MET A 66 18.66 -6.10 -9.27
CA MET A 66 19.55 -6.48 -8.19
C MET A 66 19.70 -5.36 -7.14
N LEU A 67 19.89 -4.11 -7.57
CA LEU A 67 19.98 -2.97 -6.64
C LEU A 67 18.66 -2.78 -5.86
N VAL A 68 17.52 -2.86 -6.55
CA VAL A 68 16.20 -2.72 -5.92
C VAL A 68 15.97 -3.85 -4.93
N ALA A 69 16.26 -5.09 -5.30
CA ALA A 69 16.12 -6.27 -4.44
C ALA A 69 17.02 -6.19 -3.21
N ALA A 70 18.29 -5.78 -3.37
CA ALA A 70 19.20 -5.55 -2.26
C ALA A 70 18.65 -4.47 -1.31
N ARG A 71 18.05 -3.40 -1.85
CA ARG A 71 17.45 -2.34 -1.03
C ARG A 71 16.21 -2.82 -0.28
N LEU A 72 15.33 -3.58 -0.93
CA LEU A 72 14.14 -4.16 -0.30
C LEU A 72 14.52 -5.13 0.81
N ARG A 73 15.53 -5.98 0.59
CA ARG A 73 16.07 -6.89 1.60
C ARG A 73 16.57 -6.14 2.84
N HIS A 74 17.30 -5.05 2.65
CA HIS A 74 17.75 -4.21 3.75
C HIS A 74 16.59 -3.53 4.51
N ILE A 75 15.55 -3.07 3.81
CA ILE A 75 14.36 -2.50 4.47
C ILE A 75 13.67 -3.58 5.31
N ALA A 76 13.50 -4.79 4.76
CA ALA A 76 12.90 -5.92 5.45
C ALA A 76 13.71 -6.36 6.68
N SER A 77 15.05 -6.32 6.62
CA SER A 77 15.91 -6.64 7.77
C SER A 77 16.01 -5.52 8.82
N SER A 78 15.47 -4.33 8.53
CA SER A 78 15.50 -3.20 9.46
C SER A 78 14.33 -3.21 10.44
N LYS A 79 14.25 -2.20 11.31
CA LYS A 79 13.11 -1.95 12.23
C LYS A 79 11.74 -1.93 11.51
N TRP A 80 11.72 -1.73 10.20
CA TRP A 80 10.51 -1.73 9.39
C TRP A 80 9.90 -3.12 9.20
N GLY A 81 10.72 -4.15 8.98
CA GLY A 81 10.20 -5.51 8.82
C GLY A 81 9.76 -6.15 10.14
N VAL A 82 10.30 -5.69 11.27
CA VAL A 82 9.94 -6.19 12.61
C VAL A 82 8.59 -5.63 13.07
N ARG A 83 8.14 -4.48 12.54
CA ARG A 83 6.91 -3.84 12.99
C ARG A 83 5.68 -4.50 12.35
N LYS A 84 4.81 -5.07 13.18
CA LYS A 84 3.48 -5.55 12.74
C LYS A 84 2.62 -4.37 12.29
N TYR A 85 2.46 -4.18 10.98
CA TYR A 85 1.72 -3.05 10.43
C TYR A 85 0.20 -3.22 10.61
N VAL A 86 -0.37 -4.35 10.20
CA VAL A 86 -1.77 -4.73 10.41
C VAL A 86 -1.80 -5.99 11.28
N SER A 87 -2.64 -6.03 12.32
CA SER A 87 -2.72 -7.21 13.19
C SER A 87 -3.95 -8.04 12.86
N MET A 88 -3.74 -9.31 12.56
CA MET A 88 -4.84 -10.25 12.30
C MET A 88 -5.69 -10.54 13.55
N ASP A 89 -5.20 -10.20 14.74
CA ASP A 89 -5.91 -10.37 16.01
C ASP A 89 -7.26 -9.62 15.99
N TRP A 90 -7.27 -8.39 15.48
CA TRP A 90 -8.49 -7.58 15.41
C TRP A 90 -9.51 -8.12 14.41
N LEU A 91 -9.03 -8.72 13.32
CA LEU A 91 -9.91 -9.35 12.33
C LEU A 91 -10.55 -10.61 12.91
N ARG A 92 -9.74 -11.46 13.56
CA ARG A 92 -10.23 -12.67 14.25
C ARG A 92 -11.26 -12.34 15.33
N GLN A 93 -11.05 -11.25 16.07
CA GLN A 93 -12.01 -10.78 17.08
C GLN A 93 -13.36 -10.41 16.46
N GLN A 94 -13.35 -9.66 15.35
CA GLN A 94 -14.57 -9.29 14.62
C GLN A 94 -15.31 -10.54 14.07
N GLU A 95 -14.56 -11.52 13.56
CA GLU A 95 -15.11 -12.79 13.07
C GLU A 95 -15.77 -13.60 14.21
N LEU A 96 -15.12 -13.67 15.38
CA LEU A 96 -15.68 -14.33 16.56
C LEU A 96 -16.95 -13.63 17.04
N GLU A 97 -16.94 -12.30 17.17
CA GLU A 97 -18.12 -11.52 17.56
C GLU A 97 -19.30 -11.74 16.59
N ALA A 98 -19.02 -11.80 15.29
CA ALA A 98 -20.04 -12.11 14.29
C ALA A 98 -20.59 -13.54 14.44
N GLN A 99 -19.74 -14.52 14.78
CA GLN A 99 -20.14 -15.91 14.99
C GLN A 99 -21.00 -16.10 16.26
N TYR A 100 -20.74 -15.36 17.33
CA TYR A 100 -21.53 -15.44 18.57
C TYR A 100 -22.82 -14.61 18.54
N SER A 101 -22.95 -13.68 17.58
CA SER A 101 -24.14 -12.84 17.40
C SER A 101 -25.14 -13.41 16.37
N ALA A 102 -24.80 -14.54 15.75
CA ALA A 102 -25.63 -15.29 14.79
C ALA A 102 -26.33 -16.45 15.48
#